data_AF-A0A0Q3HMI9-F1
#
_entry.id   AF-A0A0Q3HMI9-F1
#
_cell.length_a   1.000
_cell.length_b   1.000
_cell.length_c   1.000
_cell.angle_alpha   90.00
_cell.angle_beta   90.00
_cell.angle_gamma   90.00
#
_symmetry.space_group_name_H-M   'P 1'
#
loop_
_entity.id
_entity.type
_entity.pdbx_description
1 polymer ?
#
loop_
_entity_poly.entity_id
_entity_poly.type
_entity_poly.pdbx_seq_one_letter_code
_entity_poly.pdbx_strand_id
1 'polypeptide(L)'
;MSSSAATEATPLLAAAFLLRLRPIISPSAAAVVHGIRSAAALLAIAAFLAVICAVPAARSQHASDAEALRLEIDDLRLKIARLESILEGDTKSLRTKAYIMEEDNKLTEAMEHDIQLLMNVEETKKSERKSYSESNIFAMEDEVQILQQEVRKINSIAYTIESLANDAEKRVEFLSNEVKKIEDIIAEQWIQIRQFEQAFVLTKMMTSKVHERRLSGNAYYWPGKYTVPKYIRNLDLHGMFLVGASLTRTCFSHTYKHWRSFVQAMNRCYHEVQVNLQDVMRSNRYSRGLANEMITFCMAYLLVISPVWIAWFIFSMRFGSKK
;
A
#
# COMPACT_ATOMS: atom_id res chain seq x y z
N MET A 1 18.96 -29.16 21.82
CA MET A 1 19.87 -28.75 20.73
C MET A 1 20.14 -27.26 20.97
N SER A 2 21.24 -26.80 21.56
CA SER A 2 22.63 -27.33 21.63
C SER A 2 23.29 -27.36 20.24
N SER A 3 24.47 -26.78 20.00
CA SER A 3 25.33 -25.90 20.84
C SER A 3 26.55 -25.39 20.04
N SER A 4 27.22 -24.34 20.53
CA SER A 4 28.52 -23.79 20.05
C SER A 4 28.48 -23.13 18.65
N ALA A 5 29.38 -22.20 18.29
CA ALA A 5 30.56 -21.62 18.96
C ALA A 5 30.61 -20.08 18.65
N ALA A 6 31.34 -19.14 19.31
CA ALA A 6 32.64 -19.11 20.00
C ALA A 6 33.84 -19.38 19.09
N THR A 7 34.93 -18.60 18.99
CA THR A 7 35.36 -17.27 19.50
C THR A 7 35.81 -16.40 18.29
N GLU A 8 36.54 -15.27 18.30
CA GLU A 8 37.23 -14.35 19.24
C GLU A 8 36.96 -12.90 18.72
N ALA A 9 37.10 -11.76 19.41
CA ALA A 9 37.91 -11.26 20.53
C ALA A 9 39.32 -10.68 20.20
N THR A 10 39.32 -9.36 19.94
CA THR A 10 40.42 -8.37 20.17
C THR A 10 41.65 -8.32 19.22
N PRO A 11 42.33 -7.14 19.13
CA PRO A 11 43.29 -6.82 18.05
C PRO A 11 44.76 -6.80 18.51
N LEU A 12 45.73 -6.64 17.57
CA LEU A 12 47.01 -5.92 17.78
C LEU A 12 47.85 -5.81 16.49
N LEU A 13 48.11 -4.57 16.02
CA LEU A 13 49.20 -4.12 15.13
C LEU A 13 48.92 -2.64 14.79
N ALA A 14 49.50 -1.62 15.42
CA ALA A 14 50.77 -1.48 16.15
C ALA A 14 52.03 -1.48 15.26
N ALA A 15 51.99 -0.68 14.19
CA ALA A 15 53.16 -0.29 13.40
C ALA A 15 53.10 1.21 13.04
N ALA A 16 53.55 2.07 13.96
CA ALA A 16 53.60 3.52 13.75
C ALA A 16 54.93 3.94 13.11
N PHE A 17 54.92 4.49 11.90
CA PHE A 17 56.07 5.20 11.32
C PHE A 17 55.65 6.46 10.54
N LEU A 18 55.47 7.54 11.31
CA LEU A 18 55.79 8.94 11.00
C LEU A 18 55.82 9.36 9.52
N LEU A 19 54.78 10.09 9.09
CA LEU A 19 54.85 10.90 7.89
C LEU A 19 55.74 12.14 8.12
N ARG A 20 56.65 12.40 7.17
CA ARG A 20 57.26 13.70 6.80
C ARG A 20 57.24 14.84 7.86
N LEU A 21 58.37 15.05 8.55
CA LEU A 21 58.85 16.39 8.90
C LEU A 21 60.37 16.50 8.66
N ARG A 22 60.74 17.24 7.61
CA ARG A 22 62.10 17.80 7.39
C ARG A 22 61.95 19.33 7.22
N PRO A 23 63.04 20.12 7.31
CA PRO A 23 63.07 21.22 8.26
C PRO A 23 62.53 22.53 7.69
N ILE A 24 62.06 23.39 8.60
CA ILE A 24 61.85 24.81 8.33
C ILE A 24 63.20 25.45 7.97
N ILE A 25 63.19 26.30 6.94
CA ILE A 25 64.38 27.00 6.42
C ILE A 25 64.30 28.49 6.81
N SER A 26 65.46 29.07 7.16
CA SER A 26 65.74 30.52 7.23
C SER A 26 65.07 31.35 8.35
N PRO A 27 65.54 32.60 8.62
CA PRO A 27 66.74 33.28 8.10
C PRO A 27 67.69 33.89 9.16
N SER A 28 68.90 34.23 8.69
CA SER A 28 69.69 35.45 9.00
C SER A 28 69.70 36.07 10.41
N ALA A 29 70.90 36.15 10.99
CA ALA A 29 71.36 37.28 11.81
C ALA A 29 72.87 37.51 11.59
N ALA A 30 73.36 38.74 11.79
CA ALA A 30 74.74 39.15 11.51
C ALA A 30 75.51 39.59 12.78
N ALA A 31 76.69 40.17 12.61
CA ALA A 31 77.75 40.48 13.60
C ALA A 31 78.51 39.24 14.09
N VAL A 32 79.84 39.08 13.89
CA VAL A 32 81.01 39.96 14.18
C VAL A 32 81.34 40.03 15.67
N VAL A 33 82.41 39.34 16.09
CA VAL A 33 83.57 39.87 16.84
C VAL A 33 84.68 38.80 16.94
N HIS A 34 85.93 39.28 16.96
CA HIS A 34 87.23 38.61 17.13
C HIS A 34 87.31 37.22 17.84
N GLY A 35 88.14 36.35 17.25
CA GLY A 35 89.52 36.22 17.78
C GLY A 35 90.00 34.84 18.29
N ILE A 36 91.32 34.81 18.55
CA ILE A 36 92.06 33.76 19.30
C ILE A 36 91.96 32.33 18.73
N ARG A 37 92.81 32.03 17.72
CA ARG A 37 93.61 30.78 17.64
C ARG A 37 94.70 30.74 16.55
N SER A 38 95.05 31.89 15.94
CA SER A 38 96.15 32.00 14.97
C SER A 38 97.53 32.05 15.65
N ALA A 39 97.97 30.91 16.19
CA ALA A 39 99.31 30.73 16.75
C ALA A 39 99.93 29.37 16.37
N ALA A 40 99.19 28.28 16.58
CA ALA A 40 99.65 26.93 16.26
C ALA A 40 99.91 26.73 14.74
N ALA A 41 99.03 27.26 13.88
CA ALA A 41 99.17 27.14 12.43
C ALA A 41 100.41 27.87 11.88
N LEU A 42 100.73 29.06 12.43
CA LEU A 42 101.90 29.84 12.02
C LEU A 42 103.22 29.21 12.53
N LEU A 43 103.21 28.65 13.74
CA LEU A 43 104.35 27.88 14.27
C LEU A 43 104.65 26.63 13.45
N ALA A 44 103.62 25.90 12.98
CA ALA A 44 103.82 24.74 12.10
C ALA A 44 104.51 25.12 10.79
N ILE A 45 104.04 26.19 10.11
CA ILE A 45 104.63 26.67 8.85
C ILE A 45 106.06 27.16 9.06
N ALA A 46 106.34 27.88 10.16
CA ALA A 46 107.69 28.31 10.51
C ALA A 46 108.65 27.13 10.78
N ALA A 47 108.17 26.06 11.45
CA ALA A 47 108.96 24.87 11.72
C ALA A 47 109.33 24.11 10.43
N PHE A 48 108.40 23.97 9.48
CA PHE A 48 108.71 23.33 8.18
C PHE A 48 109.72 24.14 7.35
N LEU A 49 109.65 25.47 7.36
CA LEU A 49 110.65 26.31 6.68
C LEU A 49 112.03 26.22 7.33
N ALA A 50 112.12 26.13 8.67
CA ALA A 50 113.39 25.99 9.38
C ALA A 50 114.14 24.68 9.04
N VAL A 51 113.41 23.57 8.83
CA VAL A 51 114.01 22.26 8.48
C VAL A 51 114.61 22.27 7.07
N ILE A 52 114.04 23.02 6.12
CA ILE A 52 114.52 23.09 4.73
C ILE A 52 115.84 23.88 4.62
N CYS A 53 116.12 24.81 5.54
CA CYS A 53 117.29 25.68 5.48
C CYS A 53 118.58 25.11 6.12
N ALA A 54 118.62 23.84 6.53
CA ALA A 54 119.71 23.25 7.32
C ALA A 54 120.35 21.99 6.68
N VAL A 55 120.72 22.05 5.39
CA VAL A 55 121.43 20.95 4.70
C VAL A 55 122.87 21.38 4.34
N PRO A 56 123.92 20.80 4.95
CA PRO A 56 125.31 21.01 4.55
C PRO A 56 125.61 20.35 3.19
N ALA A 57 126.45 20.99 2.37
CA ALA A 57 126.76 20.53 1.01
C ALA A 57 127.68 19.29 0.97
N ALA A 58 127.12 18.09 1.09
CA ALA A 58 127.78 16.81 0.80
C ALA A 58 127.34 16.26 -0.57
N ARG A 59 128.09 16.61 -1.63
CA ARG A 59 127.70 16.37 -3.03
C ARG A 59 128.22 15.03 -3.58
N SER A 60 127.43 13.94 -3.50
CA SER A 60 127.66 12.74 -4.34
C SER A 60 126.44 11.93 -4.80
N GLN A 61 125.22 12.15 -4.27
CA GLN A 61 124.01 11.41 -4.72
C GLN A 61 122.81 12.26 -5.16
N HIS A 62 122.80 13.56 -4.81
CA HIS A 62 121.58 14.39 -4.76
C HIS A 62 120.80 14.63 -6.07
N ALA A 63 121.37 14.33 -7.23
CA ALA A 63 120.72 14.59 -8.53
C ALA A 63 119.65 13.54 -8.90
N SER A 64 119.73 12.33 -8.33
CA SER A 64 118.77 11.25 -8.64
C SER A 64 117.44 11.46 -7.92
N ASP A 65 117.49 11.65 -6.61
CA ASP A 65 116.29 11.72 -5.75
C ASP A 65 115.45 12.98 -6.05
N ALA A 66 116.10 14.08 -6.41
CA ALA A 66 115.43 15.32 -6.77
C ALA A 66 114.55 15.19 -8.03
N GLU A 67 114.97 14.38 -9.01
CA GLU A 67 114.19 14.17 -10.24
C GLU A 67 113.12 13.09 -10.06
N ALA A 68 113.37 12.08 -9.21
CA ALA A 68 112.36 11.11 -8.79
C ALA A 68 111.18 11.78 -8.07
N LEU A 69 111.46 12.70 -7.13
CA LEU A 69 110.43 13.49 -6.45
C LEU A 69 109.62 14.38 -7.41
N ARG A 70 110.21 14.85 -8.51
CA ARG A 70 109.49 15.65 -9.52
C ARG A 70 108.54 14.79 -10.35
N LEU A 71 108.96 13.58 -10.74
CA LEU A 71 108.09 12.60 -11.39
C LEU A 71 106.89 12.21 -10.50
N GLU A 72 107.11 12.05 -9.19
CA GLU A 72 106.02 11.79 -8.23
C GLU A 72 105.07 13.00 -8.08
N ILE A 73 105.60 14.23 -8.02
CA ILE A 73 104.79 15.46 -8.00
C ILE A 73 103.94 15.61 -9.28
N ASP A 74 104.48 15.25 -10.45
CA ASP A 74 103.76 15.37 -11.72
C ASP A 74 102.73 14.23 -11.94
N ASP A 75 102.97 13.02 -11.41
CA ASP A 75 101.93 11.98 -11.30
C ASP A 75 100.81 12.39 -10.32
N LEU A 76 101.15 12.97 -9.17
CA LEU A 76 100.15 13.51 -8.22
C LEU A 76 99.31 14.63 -8.85
N ARG A 77 99.92 15.53 -9.64
CA ARG A 77 99.20 16.55 -10.43
C ARG A 77 98.26 15.93 -11.44
N LEU A 78 98.69 14.89 -12.17
CA LEU A 78 97.84 14.19 -13.13
C LEU A 78 96.67 13.46 -12.45
N LYS A 79 96.90 12.90 -11.26
CA LYS A 79 95.84 12.33 -10.40
C LYS A 79 94.85 13.41 -9.91
N ILE A 80 95.34 14.58 -9.51
CA ILE A 80 94.48 15.74 -9.14
C ILE A 80 93.62 16.16 -10.33
N ALA A 81 94.21 16.42 -11.50
CA ALA A 81 93.46 16.82 -12.69
C ALA A 81 92.43 15.76 -13.14
N ARG A 82 92.72 14.47 -12.94
CA ARG A 82 91.75 13.39 -13.16
C ARG A 82 90.60 13.41 -12.16
N LEU A 83 90.87 13.66 -10.87
CA LEU A 83 89.84 13.76 -9.83
C LEU A 83 88.98 15.02 -10.01
N GLU A 84 89.58 16.14 -10.39
CA GLU A 84 88.87 17.38 -10.77
C GLU A 84 87.94 17.14 -11.97
N SER A 85 88.41 16.43 -13.00
CA SER A 85 87.59 16.06 -14.17
C SER A 85 86.40 15.15 -13.80
N ILE A 86 86.60 14.18 -12.90
CA ILE A 86 85.51 13.34 -12.39
C ILE A 86 84.51 14.18 -11.57
N LEU A 87 85.00 15.04 -10.67
CA LEU A 87 84.16 15.92 -9.84
C LEU A 87 83.35 16.93 -10.67
N GLU A 88 83.95 17.49 -11.72
CA GLU A 88 83.32 18.37 -12.70
C GLU A 88 82.23 17.63 -13.51
N GLY A 89 82.43 16.34 -13.81
CA GLY A 89 81.43 15.46 -14.42
C GLY A 89 80.27 15.12 -13.48
N ASP A 90 80.59 14.67 -12.26
CA ASP A 90 79.61 14.28 -11.24
C ASP A 90 78.76 15.48 -10.77
N THR A 91 79.36 16.66 -10.60
CA THR A 91 78.59 17.88 -10.23
C THR A 91 77.67 18.35 -11.36
N LYS A 92 78.01 18.13 -12.64
CA LYS A 92 77.08 18.35 -13.77
C LYS A 92 75.95 17.33 -13.78
N SER A 93 76.26 16.05 -13.58
CA SER A 93 75.29 14.95 -13.47
C SER A 93 74.31 15.14 -12.28
N LEU A 94 74.81 15.62 -11.14
CA LEU A 94 74.00 15.91 -9.97
C LEU A 94 73.10 17.14 -10.21
N ARG A 95 73.59 18.16 -10.92
CA ARG A 95 72.80 19.34 -11.31
C ARG A 95 71.66 19.01 -12.28
N THR A 96 71.89 18.15 -13.29
CA THR A 96 70.82 17.73 -14.20
C THR A 96 69.79 16.83 -13.50
N LYS A 97 70.22 15.93 -12.61
CA LYS A 97 69.30 15.16 -11.75
C LYS A 97 68.47 16.06 -10.83
N ALA A 98 69.06 17.10 -10.25
CA ALA A 98 68.34 18.05 -9.41
C ALA A 98 67.28 18.84 -10.20
N TYR A 99 67.57 19.22 -11.46
CA TYR A 99 66.59 19.84 -12.36
C TYR A 99 65.42 18.89 -12.68
N ILE A 100 65.71 17.64 -13.05
CA ILE A 100 64.67 16.65 -13.39
C ILE A 100 63.78 16.37 -12.18
N MET A 101 64.37 16.18 -10.99
CA MET A 101 63.62 15.93 -9.74
C MET A 101 62.72 17.10 -9.33
N GLU A 102 63.09 18.33 -9.67
CA GLU A 102 62.30 19.56 -9.45
C GLU A 102 61.13 19.69 -10.46
N GLU A 103 61.25 19.10 -11.65
CA GLU A 103 60.17 18.98 -12.64
C GLU A 103 59.20 17.83 -12.29
N ASP A 104 59.73 16.66 -11.91
CA ASP A 104 58.97 15.52 -11.38
C ASP A 104 58.17 15.89 -10.12
N ASN A 105 58.71 16.72 -9.23
CA ASN A 105 58.00 17.18 -8.03
C ASN A 105 56.79 18.05 -8.39
N LYS A 106 56.91 18.96 -9.37
CA LYS A 106 55.78 19.79 -9.83
C LYS A 106 54.70 18.98 -10.51
N LEU A 107 55.09 17.98 -11.30
CA LEU A 107 54.15 17.01 -11.88
C LEU A 107 53.42 16.23 -10.78
N THR A 108 54.15 15.81 -9.74
CA THR A 108 53.57 15.11 -8.58
C THR A 108 52.58 15.98 -7.80
N GLU A 109 52.91 17.26 -7.57
CA GLU A 109 52.02 18.23 -6.90
C GLU A 109 50.75 18.51 -7.71
N ALA A 110 50.87 18.63 -9.04
CA ALA A 110 49.71 18.77 -9.92
C ALA A 110 48.81 17.53 -9.92
N MET A 111 49.40 16.32 -9.99
CA MET A 111 48.65 15.06 -9.92
C MET A 111 47.96 14.86 -8.57
N GLU A 112 48.60 15.22 -7.46
CA GLU A 112 48.00 15.19 -6.11
C GLU A 112 46.79 16.13 -6.02
N HIS A 113 46.88 17.34 -6.55
CA HIS A 113 45.76 18.28 -6.61
C HIS A 113 44.57 17.75 -7.44
N ASP A 114 44.85 17.15 -8.60
CA ASP A 114 43.80 16.54 -9.44
C ASP A 114 43.17 15.30 -8.77
N ILE A 115 43.94 14.48 -8.05
CA ILE A 115 43.42 13.38 -7.23
C ILE A 115 42.47 13.91 -6.15
N GLN A 116 42.84 15.00 -5.45
CA GLN A 116 41.99 15.62 -4.43
C GLN A 116 40.70 16.20 -5.03
N LEU A 117 40.78 16.85 -6.20
CA LEU A 117 39.58 17.30 -6.94
C LEU A 117 38.67 16.13 -7.32
N LEU A 118 39.23 15.03 -7.85
CA LEU A 118 38.47 13.85 -8.24
C LEU A 118 37.80 13.16 -7.04
N MET A 119 38.50 13.03 -5.90
CA MET A 119 37.89 12.51 -4.66
C MET A 119 36.70 13.37 -4.21
N ASN A 120 36.88 14.70 -4.13
CA ASN A 120 35.80 15.61 -3.74
C ASN A 120 34.59 15.54 -4.69
N VAL A 121 34.83 15.40 -6.00
CA VAL A 121 33.79 15.24 -7.02
C VAL A 121 33.11 13.87 -6.94
N GLU A 122 33.80 12.81 -6.53
CA GLU A 122 33.18 11.50 -6.30
C GLU A 122 32.37 11.47 -5.00
N GLU A 123 32.89 12.01 -3.89
CA GLU A 123 32.18 12.08 -2.61
C GLU A 123 30.89 12.89 -2.70
N THR A 124 30.92 14.06 -3.34
CA THR A 124 29.71 14.87 -3.60
C THR A 124 28.69 14.10 -4.42
N LYS A 125 29.08 13.56 -5.60
CA LYS A 125 28.19 12.74 -6.44
C LYS A 125 27.69 11.47 -5.75
N LYS A 126 28.43 10.91 -4.79
CA LYS A 126 28.05 9.74 -3.99
C LYS A 126 27.04 10.12 -2.90
N SER A 127 27.24 11.27 -2.25
CA SER A 127 26.29 11.85 -1.30
C SER A 127 24.96 12.21 -1.98
N GLU A 128 25.00 12.90 -3.11
CA GLU A 128 23.83 13.24 -3.93
C GLU A 128 23.06 11.99 -4.38
N ARG A 129 23.75 11.00 -4.96
CA ARG A 129 23.12 9.73 -5.37
C ARG A 129 22.52 8.98 -4.17
N LYS A 130 23.20 8.94 -3.03
CA LYS A 130 22.65 8.32 -1.81
C LYS A 130 21.38 9.06 -1.39
N SER A 131 21.45 10.37 -1.16
CA SER A 131 20.32 11.21 -0.73
C SER A 131 19.12 11.10 -1.67
N TYR A 132 19.33 11.13 -2.97
CA TYR A 132 18.27 10.96 -3.97
C TYR A 132 17.65 9.55 -3.91
N SER A 133 18.48 8.50 -3.83
CA SER A 133 17.99 7.13 -3.71
C SER A 133 17.24 6.88 -2.41
N GLU A 134 17.71 7.41 -1.29
CA GLU A 134 17.15 7.26 0.06
C GLU A 134 15.81 8.00 0.19
N SER A 135 15.72 9.21 -0.38
CA SER A 135 14.45 9.95 -0.50
C SER A 135 13.43 9.24 -1.39
N ASN A 136 13.86 8.67 -2.51
CA ASN A 136 12.97 7.95 -3.44
C ASN A 136 12.51 6.60 -2.87
N ILE A 137 13.37 5.90 -2.14
CA ILE A 137 13.01 4.68 -1.40
C ILE A 137 11.96 5.00 -0.34
N PHE A 138 12.18 6.03 0.49
CA PHE A 138 11.23 6.42 1.53
C PHE A 138 9.85 6.80 0.95
N ALA A 139 9.81 7.61 -0.11
CA ALA A 139 8.55 7.96 -0.78
C ALA A 139 7.80 6.73 -1.33
N MET A 140 8.53 5.77 -1.91
CA MET A 140 7.96 4.54 -2.45
C MET A 140 7.52 3.55 -1.34
N GLU A 141 8.19 3.56 -0.18
CA GLU A 141 7.76 2.82 1.02
C GLU A 141 6.47 3.40 1.62
N ASP A 142 6.31 4.73 1.66
CA ASP A 142 5.07 5.40 2.07
C ASP A 142 3.91 5.08 1.10
N GLU A 143 4.12 5.13 -0.22
CA GLU A 143 3.13 4.72 -1.22
C GLU A 143 2.71 3.25 -1.02
N VAL A 144 3.67 2.34 -0.80
CA VAL A 144 3.39 0.93 -0.52
C VAL A 144 2.61 0.75 0.79
N GLN A 145 2.91 1.52 1.84
CA GLN A 145 2.13 1.48 3.09
C GLN A 145 0.69 1.95 2.90
N ILE A 146 0.48 3.02 2.11
CA ILE A 146 -0.85 3.53 1.77
C ILE A 146 -1.65 2.48 0.99
N LEU A 147 -1.07 1.91 -0.07
CA LEU A 147 -1.69 0.86 -0.88
C LEU A 147 -2.01 -0.38 -0.05
N GLN A 148 -1.11 -0.81 0.84
CA GLN A 148 -1.40 -1.91 1.78
C GLN A 148 -2.56 -1.58 2.73
N GLN A 149 -2.69 -0.32 3.17
CA GLN A 149 -3.82 0.09 4.02
C GLN A 149 -5.14 0.12 3.24
N GLU A 150 -5.10 0.54 1.97
CA GLU A 150 -6.26 0.51 1.06
C GLU A 150 -6.70 -0.92 0.74
N VAL A 151 -5.78 -1.83 0.41
CA VAL A 151 -6.07 -3.26 0.22
C VAL A 151 -6.71 -3.87 1.47
N ARG A 152 -6.22 -3.51 2.68
CA ARG A 152 -6.85 -3.92 3.95
C ARG A 152 -8.29 -3.40 4.11
N LYS A 153 -8.57 -2.15 3.72
CA LYS A 153 -9.93 -1.57 3.72
C LYS A 153 -10.82 -2.29 2.72
N ILE A 154 -10.38 -2.46 1.46
CA ILE A 154 -11.10 -3.15 0.39
C ILE A 154 -11.44 -4.58 0.80
N ASN A 155 -10.50 -5.33 1.39
CA ASN A 155 -10.75 -6.69 1.85
C ASN A 155 -11.79 -6.74 2.99
N SER A 156 -11.78 -5.78 3.92
CA SER A 156 -12.82 -5.69 4.95
C SER A 156 -14.20 -5.38 4.37
N ILE A 157 -14.28 -4.51 3.36
CA ILE A 157 -15.52 -4.19 2.64
C ILE A 157 -16.02 -5.41 1.86
N ALA A 158 -15.13 -6.15 1.20
CA ALA A 158 -15.47 -7.38 0.47
C ALA A 158 -16.20 -8.39 1.36
N TYR A 159 -15.69 -8.68 2.57
CA TYR A 159 -16.38 -9.57 3.52
C TYR A 159 -17.76 -9.04 3.95
N THR A 160 -17.91 -7.71 4.13
CA THR A 160 -19.25 -7.16 4.46
C THR A 160 -20.24 -7.34 3.30
N ILE A 161 -19.81 -7.13 2.05
CA ILE A 161 -20.64 -7.33 0.86
C ILE A 161 -20.97 -8.81 0.66
N GLU A 162 -20.00 -9.71 0.82
CA GLU A 162 -20.18 -11.17 0.76
C GLU A 162 -21.19 -11.65 1.81
N SER A 163 -21.07 -11.21 3.06
CA SER A 163 -22.01 -11.58 4.13
C SER A 163 -23.43 -11.08 3.87
N LEU A 164 -23.58 -9.89 3.28
CA LEU A 164 -24.87 -9.28 2.93
C LEU A 164 -25.50 -9.96 1.71
N ALA A 165 -24.69 -10.35 0.72
CA ALA A 165 -25.14 -11.13 -0.43
C ALA A 165 -25.66 -12.51 0.02
N ASN A 166 -24.97 -13.16 0.96
CA ASN A 166 -25.34 -14.45 1.53
C ASN A 166 -26.65 -14.39 2.36
N ASP A 167 -26.92 -13.30 3.10
CA ASP A 167 -28.24 -13.04 3.71
C ASP A 167 -29.34 -12.87 2.64
N ALA A 168 -29.07 -12.05 1.63
CA ALA A 168 -30.02 -11.79 0.55
C ALA A 168 -30.37 -13.07 -0.23
N GLU A 169 -29.38 -13.92 -0.53
CA GLU A 169 -29.54 -15.21 -1.19
C GLU A 169 -30.46 -16.14 -0.38
N LYS A 170 -30.18 -16.35 0.91
CA LYS A 170 -31.02 -17.17 1.81
C LYS A 170 -32.46 -16.65 1.90
N ARG A 171 -32.65 -15.33 1.88
CA ARG A 171 -33.98 -14.71 1.91
C ARG A 171 -34.72 -14.87 0.58
N VAL A 172 -34.02 -14.84 -0.55
CA VAL A 172 -34.58 -15.17 -1.87
C VAL A 172 -34.94 -16.66 -1.96
N GLU A 173 -34.09 -17.56 -1.44
CA GLU A 173 -34.38 -19.00 -1.35
C GLU A 173 -35.63 -19.27 -0.50
N PHE A 174 -35.74 -18.65 0.68
CA PHE A 174 -36.92 -18.75 1.54
C PHE A 174 -38.19 -18.27 0.82
N LEU A 175 -38.15 -17.08 0.21
CA LEU A 175 -39.30 -16.52 -0.51
C LEU A 175 -39.68 -17.36 -1.75
N SER A 176 -38.70 -17.92 -2.45
CA SER A 176 -38.91 -18.85 -3.58
C SER A 176 -39.67 -20.10 -3.13
N ASN A 177 -39.28 -20.68 -1.99
CA ASN A 177 -39.96 -21.84 -1.40
C ASN A 177 -41.40 -21.51 -0.94
N GLU A 178 -41.65 -20.32 -0.39
CA GLU A 178 -43.01 -19.88 -0.04
C GLU A 178 -43.88 -19.62 -1.29
N VAL A 179 -43.32 -18.97 -2.33
CA VAL A 179 -44.01 -18.75 -3.61
C VAL A 179 -44.40 -20.09 -4.26
N LYS A 180 -43.51 -21.08 -4.22
CA LYS A 180 -43.82 -22.42 -4.75
C LYS A 180 -44.98 -23.11 -4.02
N LYS A 181 -45.05 -23.02 -2.69
CA LYS A 181 -46.20 -23.54 -1.92
C LYS A 181 -47.51 -22.84 -2.32
N ILE A 182 -47.45 -21.53 -2.59
CA ILE A 182 -48.61 -20.76 -3.06
C ILE A 182 -49.02 -21.18 -4.48
N GLU A 183 -48.06 -21.46 -5.36
CA GLU A 183 -48.29 -22.01 -6.70
C GLU A 183 -48.98 -23.38 -6.65
N ASP A 184 -48.49 -24.30 -5.82
CA ASP A 184 -49.10 -25.62 -5.58
C ASP A 184 -50.57 -25.49 -5.09
N ILE A 185 -50.84 -24.56 -4.17
CA ILE A 185 -52.19 -24.26 -3.66
C ILE A 185 -53.09 -23.67 -4.76
N ILE A 186 -52.57 -22.77 -5.59
CA ILE A 186 -53.32 -22.16 -6.71
C ILE A 186 -53.68 -23.23 -7.76
N ALA A 187 -52.77 -24.16 -8.06
CA ALA A 187 -53.02 -25.27 -8.98
C ALA A 187 -54.16 -26.18 -8.47
N GLU A 188 -54.15 -26.55 -7.19
CA GLU A 188 -55.23 -27.33 -6.57
C GLU A 188 -56.57 -26.58 -6.57
N GLN A 189 -56.58 -25.29 -6.20
CA GLN A 189 -57.80 -24.47 -6.27
C GLN A 189 -58.36 -24.34 -7.69
N TRP A 190 -57.49 -24.24 -8.70
CA TRP A 190 -57.90 -24.21 -10.12
C TRP A 190 -58.58 -25.51 -10.56
N ILE A 191 -58.08 -26.67 -10.11
CA ILE A 191 -58.70 -27.98 -10.35
C ILE A 191 -60.10 -28.04 -9.70
N GLN A 192 -60.23 -27.58 -8.45
CA GLN A 192 -61.51 -27.56 -7.73
C GLN A 192 -62.56 -26.66 -8.43
N ILE A 193 -62.15 -25.47 -8.91
CA ILE A 193 -63.02 -24.58 -9.70
C ILE A 193 -63.48 -25.28 -10.99
N ARG A 194 -62.55 -25.90 -11.73
CA ARG A 194 -62.83 -26.62 -12.99
C ARG A 194 -63.84 -27.74 -12.80
N GLN A 195 -63.76 -28.48 -11.69
CA GLN A 195 -64.74 -29.54 -11.34
C GLN A 195 -66.11 -28.93 -10.98
N PHE A 196 -66.14 -27.85 -10.21
CA PHE A 196 -67.38 -27.16 -9.83
C PHE A 196 -68.12 -26.60 -11.05
N GLU A 197 -67.41 -26.00 -12.01
CA GLU A 197 -67.98 -25.55 -13.29
C GLU A 197 -68.65 -26.69 -14.07
N GLN A 198 -67.99 -27.84 -14.18
CA GLN A 198 -68.54 -29.02 -14.86
C GLN A 198 -69.80 -29.55 -14.16
N ALA A 199 -69.78 -29.66 -12.83
CA ALA A 199 -70.94 -30.08 -12.04
C ALA A 199 -72.12 -29.10 -12.16
N PHE A 200 -71.85 -27.79 -12.22
CA PHE A 200 -72.84 -26.74 -12.40
C PHE A 200 -73.47 -26.76 -13.80
N VAL A 201 -72.67 -26.94 -14.86
CA VAL A 201 -73.15 -27.10 -16.24
C VAL A 201 -73.99 -28.37 -16.37
N LEU A 202 -73.54 -29.50 -15.82
CA LEU A 202 -74.31 -30.74 -15.80
C LEU A 202 -75.64 -30.56 -15.06
N THR A 203 -75.66 -29.87 -13.93
CA THR A 203 -76.88 -29.59 -13.15
C THR A 203 -77.85 -28.69 -13.93
N LYS A 204 -77.36 -27.68 -14.67
CA LYS A 204 -78.19 -26.88 -15.60
C LYS A 204 -78.78 -27.74 -16.72
N MET A 205 -78.02 -28.63 -17.33
CA MET A 205 -78.51 -29.55 -18.38
C MET A 205 -79.50 -30.60 -17.84
N MET A 206 -79.30 -31.10 -16.62
CA MET A 206 -80.23 -32.00 -15.95
C MET A 206 -81.56 -31.29 -15.64
N THR A 207 -81.50 -30.09 -15.05
CA THR A 207 -82.69 -29.34 -14.63
C THR A 207 -83.49 -28.78 -15.80
N SER A 208 -82.86 -28.38 -16.90
CA SER A 208 -83.57 -28.02 -18.14
C SER A 208 -84.27 -29.23 -18.76
N LYS A 209 -83.59 -30.38 -18.92
CA LYS A 209 -84.18 -31.63 -19.43
C LYS A 209 -85.25 -32.24 -18.50
N VAL A 210 -85.34 -31.79 -17.25
CA VAL A 210 -86.43 -32.14 -16.31
C VAL A 210 -87.61 -31.18 -16.40
N HIS A 211 -87.39 -29.90 -16.75
CA HIS A 211 -88.48 -28.99 -17.14
C HIS A 211 -89.08 -29.37 -18.51
N GLU A 212 -88.24 -29.70 -19.47
CA GLU A 212 -88.63 -30.20 -20.79
C GLU A 212 -89.47 -31.49 -20.68
N ARG A 213 -89.03 -32.46 -19.86
CA ARG A 213 -89.82 -33.66 -19.50
C ARG A 213 -90.97 -33.42 -18.50
N ARG A 214 -91.22 -32.18 -18.08
CA ARG A 214 -92.45 -31.78 -17.37
C ARG A 214 -93.50 -31.14 -18.28
N LEU A 215 -93.09 -30.64 -19.45
CA LEU A 215 -93.96 -30.05 -20.47
C LEU A 215 -94.25 -31.05 -21.62
N SER A 216 -93.32 -31.97 -21.90
CA SER A 216 -93.58 -33.15 -22.72
C SER A 216 -94.44 -34.13 -21.92
N GLY A 217 -95.76 -34.10 -22.17
CA GLY A 217 -96.73 -34.88 -21.40
C GLY A 217 -96.73 -36.36 -21.75
N ASN A 218 -96.46 -37.20 -20.76
CA ASN A 218 -97.16 -38.48 -20.61
C ASN A 218 -97.22 -38.88 -19.13
N ALA A 219 -98.41 -39.28 -18.69
CA ALA A 219 -98.68 -39.55 -17.27
C ALA A 219 -98.34 -40.99 -16.90
N TYR A 220 -97.35 -41.17 -16.02
CA TYR A 220 -97.06 -42.46 -15.40
C TYR A 220 -97.29 -42.38 -13.90
N TYR A 221 -98.28 -43.14 -13.42
CA TYR A 221 -98.60 -43.31 -12.01
C TYR A 221 -97.40 -43.93 -11.26
N TRP A 222 -97.11 -43.45 -10.05
CA TRP A 222 -96.15 -44.07 -9.14
C TRP A 222 -96.88 -44.79 -7.98
N PRO A 223 -97.22 -46.08 -8.13
CA PRO A 223 -97.74 -46.90 -7.04
C PRO A 223 -96.58 -47.34 -6.14
N GLY A 224 -96.21 -46.51 -5.16
CA GLY A 224 -95.01 -46.72 -4.35
C GLY A 224 -94.94 -45.90 -3.06
N LYS A 225 -96.08 -45.66 -2.40
CA LYS A 225 -96.09 -45.10 -1.04
C LYS A 225 -95.99 -46.23 0.01
N TYR A 226 -95.53 -45.86 1.20
CA TYR A 226 -95.45 -46.69 2.42
C TYR A 226 -94.46 -47.89 2.35
N THR A 227 -93.17 -47.64 2.66
CA THR A 227 -92.32 -48.49 3.57
C THR A 227 -90.84 -48.08 3.73
N VAL A 228 -90.40 -46.84 3.46
CA VAL A 228 -89.10 -46.36 4.00
C VAL A 228 -89.18 -44.97 4.66
N PRO A 229 -89.44 -44.90 5.98
CA PRO A 229 -89.17 -43.70 6.77
C PRO A 229 -88.32 -43.99 8.03
N LYS A 230 -87.32 -44.90 7.96
CA LYS A 230 -86.54 -45.32 9.15
C LYS A 230 -85.01 -45.35 9.03
N TYR A 231 -84.41 -44.95 7.90
CA TYR A 231 -82.94 -44.83 7.78
C TYR A 231 -82.42 -43.44 7.35
N ILE A 232 -83.29 -42.53 6.89
CA ILE A 232 -82.91 -41.15 6.53
C ILE A 232 -83.26 -40.21 7.70
N ARG A 233 -82.65 -40.45 8.87
CA ARG A 233 -82.69 -39.52 10.03
C ARG A 233 -81.39 -39.50 10.86
N ASN A 234 -80.37 -40.29 10.48
CA ASN A 234 -79.09 -40.40 11.19
C ASN A 234 -77.89 -39.93 10.35
N LEU A 235 -78.10 -39.22 9.24
CA LEU A 235 -77.02 -38.57 8.50
C LEU A 235 -77.09 -37.05 8.73
N ASP A 236 -76.42 -36.59 9.79
CA ASP A 236 -76.18 -35.16 10.02
C ASP A 236 -75.14 -34.62 9.03
N LEU A 237 -75.57 -34.45 7.78
CA LEU A 237 -74.80 -33.79 6.73
C LEU A 237 -75.17 -32.30 6.58
N HIS A 238 -75.97 -31.77 7.52
CA HIS A 238 -76.51 -30.41 7.45
C HIS A 238 -75.98 -29.50 8.57
N GLY A 239 -75.46 -30.07 9.66
CA GLY A 239 -74.65 -29.37 10.66
C GLY A 239 -73.31 -28.92 10.10
N MET A 240 -72.39 -29.86 9.82
CA MET A 240 -71.00 -29.53 9.46
C MET A 240 -70.84 -28.57 8.28
N PHE A 241 -71.48 -28.86 7.14
CA PHE A 241 -71.29 -28.05 5.92
C PHE A 241 -71.84 -26.62 6.09
N LEU A 242 -72.96 -26.47 6.82
CA LEU A 242 -73.59 -25.17 7.03
C LEU A 242 -72.95 -24.40 8.20
N VAL A 243 -72.35 -25.06 9.18
CA VAL A 243 -71.48 -24.42 10.18
C VAL A 243 -70.21 -23.87 9.54
N GLY A 244 -69.54 -24.63 8.67
CA GLY A 244 -68.37 -24.14 7.91
C GLY A 244 -68.70 -22.96 6.99
N ALA A 245 -69.80 -23.06 6.23
CA ALA A 245 -70.30 -21.97 5.39
C ALA A 245 -70.83 -20.76 6.19
N SER A 246 -71.29 -20.96 7.44
CA SER A 246 -71.77 -19.86 8.29
C SER A 246 -70.65 -19.13 9.01
N LEU A 247 -69.68 -19.82 9.60
CA LEU A 247 -68.54 -19.16 10.27
C LEU A 247 -67.76 -18.30 9.27
N THR A 248 -67.50 -18.82 8.08
CA THR A 248 -66.89 -18.04 7.00
C THR A 248 -67.77 -16.84 6.62
N ARG A 249 -69.07 -17.03 6.37
CA ARG A 249 -69.97 -15.95 5.94
C ARG A 249 -70.25 -14.88 7.02
N THR A 250 -70.28 -15.21 8.31
CA THR A 250 -70.47 -14.22 9.39
C THR A 250 -69.18 -13.53 9.78
N CYS A 251 -68.07 -14.27 9.94
CA CYS A 251 -66.76 -13.67 10.24
C CYS A 251 -66.33 -12.73 9.09
N PHE A 252 -66.37 -13.21 7.84
CA PHE A 252 -65.97 -12.42 6.68
C PHE A 252 -66.90 -11.23 6.42
N SER A 253 -68.20 -11.30 6.74
CA SER A 253 -69.10 -10.14 6.59
C SER A 253 -68.94 -9.10 7.71
N HIS A 254 -68.55 -9.49 8.92
CA HIS A 254 -68.21 -8.53 9.98
C HIS A 254 -66.87 -7.84 9.70
N THR A 255 -65.83 -8.60 9.32
CA THR A 255 -64.53 -8.02 8.96
C THR A 255 -64.61 -7.19 7.68
N TYR A 256 -65.34 -7.63 6.65
CA TYR A 256 -65.54 -6.86 5.41
C TYR A 256 -66.30 -5.54 5.65
N LYS A 257 -67.25 -5.47 6.60
CA LYS A 257 -67.90 -4.21 6.96
C LYS A 257 -66.92 -3.23 7.63
N HIS A 258 -66.10 -3.69 8.57
CA HIS A 258 -65.05 -2.84 9.17
C HIS A 258 -63.98 -2.46 8.14
N TRP A 259 -63.53 -3.39 7.31
CA TRP A 259 -62.58 -3.12 6.22
C TRP A 259 -63.11 -2.09 5.24
N ARG A 260 -64.38 -2.19 4.81
CA ARG A 260 -65.01 -1.20 3.94
C ARG A 260 -65.11 0.18 4.59
N SER A 261 -65.43 0.25 5.88
CA SER A 261 -65.44 1.50 6.65
C SER A 261 -64.03 2.09 6.79
N PHE A 262 -63.02 1.25 7.04
CA PHE A 262 -61.61 1.64 7.17
C PHE A 262 -61.04 2.13 5.84
N VAL A 263 -61.29 1.42 4.72
CA VAL A 263 -60.92 1.86 3.37
C VAL A 263 -61.65 3.14 2.98
N GLN A 264 -62.92 3.34 3.37
CA GLN A 264 -63.61 4.62 3.15
C GLN A 264 -63.01 5.76 3.98
N ALA A 265 -62.55 5.51 5.21
CA ALA A 265 -61.84 6.49 6.02
C ALA A 265 -60.45 6.80 5.45
N MET A 266 -59.69 5.77 5.03
CA MET A 266 -58.40 5.93 4.36
C MET A 266 -58.55 6.71 3.05
N ASN A 267 -59.55 6.45 2.21
CA ASN A 267 -59.74 7.20 0.97
C ASN A 267 -60.08 8.68 1.21
N ARG A 268 -60.83 9.01 2.28
CA ARG A 268 -61.03 10.42 2.68
C ARG A 268 -59.73 11.08 3.11
N CYS A 269 -59.01 10.45 4.04
CA CYS A 269 -57.69 10.91 4.51
C CYS A 269 -56.70 11.06 3.34
N TYR A 270 -56.71 10.11 2.40
CA TYR A 270 -55.88 10.12 1.20
C TYR A 270 -56.17 11.33 0.32
N HIS A 271 -57.44 11.60 -0.02
CA HIS A 271 -57.80 12.78 -0.83
C HIS A 271 -57.54 14.11 -0.09
N GLU A 272 -57.77 14.16 1.22
CA GLU A 272 -57.50 15.33 2.06
C GLU A 272 -55.98 15.64 2.12
N VAL A 273 -55.16 14.62 2.35
CA VAL A 273 -53.69 14.71 2.28
C VAL A 273 -53.23 15.04 0.85
N GLN A 274 -53.83 14.45 -0.19
CA GLN A 274 -53.48 14.72 -1.59
C GLN A 274 -53.74 16.19 -1.97
N VAL A 275 -54.88 16.76 -1.57
CA VAL A 275 -55.22 18.18 -1.81
C VAL A 275 -54.30 19.09 -1.01
N ASN A 276 -54.15 18.86 0.30
CA ASN A 276 -53.30 19.68 1.16
C ASN A 276 -51.82 19.65 0.72
N LEU A 277 -51.30 18.47 0.33
CA LEU A 277 -49.94 18.31 -0.18
C LEU A 277 -49.76 18.96 -1.55
N GLN A 278 -50.78 18.90 -2.44
CA GLN A 278 -50.73 19.58 -3.74
C GLN A 278 -50.71 21.12 -3.58
N ASP A 279 -51.45 21.68 -2.63
CA ASP A 279 -51.46 23.12 -2.35
C ASP A 279 -50.14 23.59 -1.70
N VAL A 280 -49.64 22.86 -0.69
CA VAL A 280 -48.31 23.08 -0.10
C VAL A 280 -47.20 23.00 -1.14
N MET A 281 -47.26 22.05 -2.08
CA MET A 281 -46.24 21.94 -3.13
C MET A 281 -46.35 23.02 -4.23
N ARG A 282 -47.54 23.58 -4.48
CA ARG A 282 -47.73 24.72 -5.39
C ARG A 282 -47.29 26.04 -4.78
N SER A 283 -47.60 26.28 -3.51
CA SER A 283 -47.23 27.52 -2.81
C SER A 283 -45.71 27.67 -2.71
N ASN A 284 -44.99 26.61 -2.33
CA ASN A 284 -43.55 26.65 -2.11
C ASN A 284 -42.74 26.71 -3.43
N ARG A 285 -41.74 27.61 -3.51
CA ARG A 285 -41.09 27.98 -4.80
C ARG A 285 -40.28 26.84 -5.44
N TYR A 286 -39.72 25.93 -4.64
CA TYR A 286 -38.85 24.86 -5.12
C TYR A 286 -39.62 23.61 -5.56
N SER A 287 -40.72 23.26 -4.87
CA SER A 287 -41.55 22.08 -5.19
C SER A 287 -42.53 22.31 -6.34
N ARG A 288 -42.73 23.55 -6.78
CA ARG A 288 -43.74 23.91 -7.79
C ARG A 288 -43.57 23.16 -9.12
N GLY A 289 -42.34 22.86 -9.52
CA GLY A 289 -42.04 22.05 -10.71
C GLY A 289 -42.27 20.54 -10.51
N LEU A 290 -42.35 20.07 -9.26
CA LEU A 290 -42.63 18.68 -8.88
C LEU A 290 -44.11 18.44 -8.50
N ALA A 291 -44.95 19.47 -8.52
CA ALA A 291 -46.38 19.40 -8.22
C ALA A 291 -47.22 18.73 -9.33
N ASN A 292 -46.63 17.76 -10.04
CA ASN A 292 -47.30 16.92 -11.04
C ASN A 292 -48.16 15.85 -10.34
N GLU A 293 -49.34 15.56 -10.89
CA GLU A 293 -50.40 14.76 -10.26
C GLU A 293 -49.94 13.34 -9.88
N MET A 294 -49.11 12.70 -10.71
CA MET A 294 -48.50 11.40 -10.43
C MET A 294 -47.53 11.44 -9.22
N ILE A 295 -46.79 12.54 -9.03
CA ILE A 295 -45.86 12.70 -7.91
C ILE A 295 -46.65 12.99 -6.62
N THR A 296 -47.70 13.82 -6.70
CA THR A 296 -48.57 14.09 -5.53
C THR A 296 -49.29 12.81 -5.08
N PHE A 297 -49.73 11.98 -6.02
CA PHE A 297 -50.35 10.68 -5.79
C PHE A 297 -49.40 9.72 -5.05
N CYS A 298 -48.16 9.56 -5.55
CA CYS A 298 -47.15 8.69 -4.93
C CYS A 298 -46.75 9.16 -3.52
N MET A 299 -46.56 10.47 -3.31
CA MET A 299 -46.20 11.00 -2.00
C MET A 299 -47.35 10.88 -0.99
N ALA A 300 -48.59 11.14 -1.38
CA ALA A 300 -49.76 10.91 -0.52
C ALA A 300 -49.92 9.42 -0.17
N TYR A 301 -49.66 8.52 -1.12
CA TYR A 301 -49.72 7.06 -0.91
C TYR A 301 -48.69 6.59 0.11
N LEU A 302 -47.43 7.02 -0.04
CA LEU A 302 -46.36 6.74 0.92
C LEU A 302 -46.69 7.29 2.32
N LEU A 303 -47.24 8.51 2.40
CA LEU A 303 -47.53 9.17 3.68
C LEU A 303 -48.69 8.49 4.44
N VAL A 304 -49.70 7.96 3.73
CA VAL A 304 -50.83 7.20 4.34
C VAL A 304 -50.43 5.77 4.71
N ILE A 305 -49.57 5.11 3.94
CA ILE A 305 -49.27 3.67 4.10
C ILE A 305 -48.02 3.40 4.93
N SER A 306 -47.06 4.32 4.98
CA SER A 306 -45.87 4.21 5.84
C SER A 306 -46.22 4.01 7.33
N PRO A 307 -47.16 4.75 7.95
CA PRO A 307 -47.59 4.49 9.33
C PRO A 307 -48.14 3.09 9.56
N VAL A 308 -48.85 2.51 8.58
CA VAL A 308 -49.40 1.15 8.66
C VAL A 308 -48.27 0.11 8.61
N TRP A 309 -47.29 0.29 7.72
CA TRP A 309 -46.10 -0.57 7.66
C TRP A 309 -45.23 -0.45 8.91
N ILE A 310 -45.04 0.75 9.45
CA ILE A 310 -44.28 0.98 10.69
C ILE A 310 -44.99 0.33 11.88
N ALA A 311 -46.32 0.49 12.00
CA ALA A 311 -47.10 -0.17 13.05
C ALA A 311 -47.04 -1.71 12.93
N TRP A 312 -47.15 -2.25 11.72
CA TRP A 312 -47.01 -3.68 11.43
C TRP A 312 -45.60 -4.18 11.77
N PHE A 313 -44.55 -3.45 11.39
CA PHE A 313 -43.15 -3.79 11.68
C PHE A 313 -42.85 -3.80 13.18
N ILE A 314 -43.30 -2.78 13.92
CA ILE A 314 -43.19 -2.72 15.38
C ILE A 314 -43.97 -3.87 16.05
N PHE A 315 -45.18 -4.18 15.57
CA PHE A 315 -45.95 -5.32 16.06
C PHE A 315 -45.23 -6.66 15.80
N SER A 316 -44.71 -6.85 14.59
CA SER A 316 -43.94 -8.03 14.19
C SER A 316 -42.68 -8.21 15.04
N MET A 317 -41.90 -7.15 15.28
CA MET A 317 -40.73 -7.22 16.16
C MET A 317 -41.10 -7.49 17.62
N ARG A 318 -42.26 -7.04 18.09
CA ARG A 318 -42.67 -7.18 19.50
C ARG A 318 -43.34 -8.51 19.84
N PHE A 319 -43.94 -9.19 18.85
CA PHE A 319 -44.64 -10.46 19.04
C PHE A 319 -44.01 -11.66 18.31
N GLY A 320 -43.17 -11.44 17.29
CA GLY A 320 -42.48 -12.50 16.53
C GLY A 320 -41.33 -13.20 17.28
N SER A 321 -41.12 -12.91 18.56
CA SER A 321 -40.04 -13.50 19.39
C SER A 321 -40.56 -14.46 20.46
N LYS A 322 -41.51 -15.33 20.09
CA LYS A 322 -41.92 -16.50 20.89
C LYS A 322 -42.20 -17.71 20.01
N LYS A 323 -41.13 -18.50 19.80
CA LYS A 323 -41.07 -19.90 19.32
C LYS A 323 -42.21 -20.38 18.42
#